data_AF-A0A150KIP8-F1
#
_entry.id   AF-A0A150KIP8-F1
#
_cell.length_a   1.000
_cell.length_b   1.000
_cell.length_c   1.000
_cell.angle_alpha   90.00
_cell.angle_beta   90.00
_cell.angle_gamma   90.00
#
_symmetry.space_group_name_H-M   'P 1'
#
loop_
_entity.id
_entity.type
_entity.pdbx_description
1 polymer ?
#
loop_
_entity_poly.entity_id
_entity_poly.type
_entity_poly.pdbx_seq_one_letter_code
_entity_poly.pdbx_strand_id
1 'polypeptide(L)'
;MGEQIGIQELFKEFIIKSQNKFLEDEISRWYRVFTVIFLQIGEGRLPYGDITDCIYSVEEDPKLEIIKDNLTKIIEKSNEESKDENIKKSFERFEDHVHLAITQREFILKNVAALERKVRPLDIAVKDASKQVKLIIRSKAKIYAEFVSILGIFTGIVIGVMGSLQTISSVFSHINSVPTGKLLAFSSLTAMGVITIIFLLMKLVSNIVVITFEEEIPKSSLRAVIARNYVYFMSILVLFYFFILGGVLYFDGLKDFFSVLFGNPVIPFIVIVAIPLVIFNIGYFLIKEKKNE
;
A
#
# COMPACT_ATOMS: atom_id res chain seq x y z
N MET A 1 -58.42 23.82 -38.12
CA MET A 1 -57.02 24.11 -38.49
C MET A 1 -56.25 22.83 -38.20
N GLY A 2 -56.16 21.95 -39.20
CA GLY A 2 -55.65 20.58 -39.03
C GLY A 2 -54.16 20.55 -39.32
N GLU A 3 -53.35 20.22 -38.31
CA GLU A 3 -51.95 19.87 -38.51
C GLU A 3 -51.87 18.59 -39.34
N GLN A 4 -51.22 18.67 -40.49
CA GLN A 4 -50.70 17.49 -41.17
C GLN A 4 -49.61 16.90 -40.28
N ILE A 5 -49.98 15.94 -39.44
CA ILE A 5 -49.03 15.08 -38.73
C ILE A 5 -48.19 14.39 -39.81
N GLY A 6 -46.88 14.66 -39.83
CA GLY A 6 -45.97 14.01 -40.76
C GLY A 6 -45.98 12.50 -40.56
N ILE A 7 -45.82 11.73 -41.64
CA ILE A 7 -45.86 10.24 -41.63
C ILE A 7 -44.98 9.67 -40.49
N GLN A 8 -43.80 10.25 -40.26
CA GLN A 8 -42.90 9.83 -39.17
C GLN A 8 -43.52 9.97 -37.79
N GLU A 9 -44.16 11.11 -37.51
CA GLU A 9 -44.77 11.40 -36.22
C GLU A 9 -45.94 10.45 -35.92
N LEU A 10 -46.61 9.98 -36.96
CA LEU A 10 -47.68 8.99 -36.84
C LEU A 10 -47.16 7.62 -36.39
N PHE A 11 -46.02 7.16 -36.92
CA PHE A 11 -45.39 5.93 -36.43
C PHE A 11 -44.91 6.07 -34.99
N LYS A 12 -44.39 7.24 -34.60
CA LYS A 12 -44.00 7.53 -33.21
C LYS A 12 -45.21 7.49 -32.28
N GLU A 13 -46.30 8.16 -32.65
CA GLU A 13 -47.55 8.16 -31.88
C GLU A 13 -48.11 6.74 -31.71
N PHE A 14 -48.08 5.94 -32.78
CA PHE A 14 -48.47 4.53 -32.72
C PHE A 14 -47.62 3.76 -31.71
N ILE A 15 -46.29 3.84 -31.79
CA ILE A 15 -45.40 3.09 -30.89
C ILE A 15 -45.58 3.54 -29.43
N ILE A 16 -45.79 4.83 -29.18
CA ILE A 16 -46.05 5.34 -27.82
C ILE A 16 -47.38 4.79 -27.28
N LYS A 17 -48.45 4.85 -28.07
CA LYS A 17 -49.77 4.40 -27.62
C LYS A 17 -49.85 2.88 -27.49
N SER A 18 -49.21 2.14 -28.40
CA SER A 18 -49.21 0.67 -28.41
C SER A 18 -48.38 0.04 -27.30
N GLN A 19 -47.72 0.83 -26.45
CA GLN A 19 -47.16 0.35 -25.18
C GLN A 19 -48.23 -0.10 -24.17
N ASN A 20 -49.48 0.33 -24.37
CA ASN A 20 -50.64 -0.15 -23.59
C ASN A 20 -51.51 -1.04 -24.48
N LYS A 21 -52.20 -2.01 -23.87
CA LYS A 21 -53.09 -2.91 -24.60
C LYS A 21 -54.21 -2.13 -25.26
N PHE A 22 -54.37 -2.28 -26.57
CA PHE A 22 -55.45 -1.63 -27.30
C PHE A 22 -56.78 -2.35 -27.12
N LEU A 23 -57.84 -1.54 -27.06
CA LEU A 23 -59.21 -1.99 -27.21
C LEU A 23 -59.56 -2.16 -28.70
N GLU A 24 -60.66 -2.86 -28.99
CA GLU A 24 -61.07 -3.21 -30.36
C GLU A 24 -61.33 -1.98 -31.25
N ASP A 25 -61.84 -0.90 -30.64
CA ASP A 25 -62.06 0.39 -31.30
C ASP A 25 -60.74 1.08 -31.67
N GLU A 26 -59.72 0.97 -30.81
CA GLU A 26 -58.37 1.49 -31.07
C GLU A 26 -57.66 0.70 -32.18
N ILE A 27 -57.77 -0.64 -32.16
CA ILE A 27 -57.26 -1.52 -33.23
C ILE A 27 -57.89 -1.12 -34.57
N SER A 28 -59.21 -0.96 -34.59
CA SER A 28 -59.96 -0.55 -35.77
C SER A 28 -59.58 0.85 -36.26
N ARG A 29 -59.30 1.78 -35.33
CA ARG A 29 -58.83 3.13 -35.66
C ARG A 29 -57.44 3.07 -36.30
N TRP A 30 -56.49 2.37 -35.69
CA TRP A 30 -55.12 2.29 -36.18
C TRP A 30 -55.02 1.55 -37.51
N TYR A 31 -55.81 0.49 -37.70
CA TYR A 31 -55.94 -0.18 -38.99
C TYR A 31 -56.35 0.77 -40.11
N ARG A 32 -57.39 1.60 -39.88
CA ARG A 32 -57.85 2.59 -40.88
C ARG A 32 -56.79 3.65 -41.16
N VAL A 33 -56.14 4.16 -40.12
CA VAL A 33 -55.08 5.17 -40.23
C VAL A 33 -53.91 4.64 -41.07
N PHE A 34 -53.41 3.44 -40.75
CA PHE A 34 -52.31 2.84 -41.50
C PHE A 34 -52.70 2.47 -42.92
N THR A 35 -53.93 2.00 -43.16
CA THR A 35 -54.44 1.74 -44.51
C THR A 35 -54.35 2.98 -45.40
N VAL A 36 -54.76 4.15 -44.90
CA VAL A 36 -54.66 5.43 -45.64
C VAL A 36 -53.20 5.80 -45.90
N ILE A 37 -52.33 5.67 -44.90
CA ILE A 37 -50.91 6.00 -45.00
C ILE A 37 -50.18 5.05 -45.97
N PHE A 38 -50.46 3.76 -45.93
CA PHE A 38 -49.88 2.78 -46.84
C PHE A 38 -50.37 2.95 -48.28
N LEU A 39 -51.60 3.41 -48.51
CA LEU A 39 -52.05 3.82 -49.84
C LEU A 39 -51.29 5.04 -50.36
N GLN A 40 -50.94 5.99 -49.50
CA GLN A 40 -50.13 7.17 -49.88
C GLN A 40 -48.67 6.82 -50.15
N ILE A 41 -48.10 5.89 -49.36
CA ILE A 41 -46.71 5.45 -49.50
C ILE A 41 -46.54 4.48 -50.68
N GLY A 42 -47.53 3.62 -50.94
CA GLY A 42 -47.47 2.57 -51.95
C GLY A 42 -46.28 1.62 -51.73
N GLU A 43 -45.47 1.43 -52.77
CA GLU A 43 -44.21 0.66 -52.68
C GLU A 43 -43.05 1.45 -52.07
N GLY A 44 -43.28 2.70 -51.65
CA GLY A 44 -42.29 3.55 -51.00
C GLY A 44 -41.72 2.95 -49.71
N ARG A 45 -40.61 3.53 -49.26
CA ARG A 45 -39.87 3.09 -48.07
C ARG A 45 -40.54 3.62 -46.80
N LEU A 46 -40.83 2.73 -45.85
CA LEU A 46 -41.29 3.09 -44.51
C LEU A 46 -40.15 3.74 -43.69
N PRO A 47 -40.47 4.55 -42.66
CA PRO A 47 -39.48 5.25 -41.84
C PRO A 47 -38.81 4.32 -40.82
N TYR A 48 -38.01 3.36 -41.29
CA TYR A 48 -37.39 2.33 -40.44
C TYR A 48 -36.46 2.88 -39.35
N GLY A 49 -35.77 3.99 -39.62
CA GLY A 49 -34.92 4.65 -38.62
C GLY A 49 -35.75 5.13 -37.43
N ASP A 50 -36.82 5.89 -37.69
CA ASP A 50 -37.72 6.41 -36.66
C ASP A 50 -38.39 5.28 -35.86
N ILE A 51 -38.80 4.21 -36.54
CA ILE A 51 -39.39 3.02 -35.89
C ILE A 51 -38.37 2.38 -34.95
N THR A 52 -37.13 2.18 -35.41
CA THR A 52 -36.06 1.57 -34.61
C THR A 52 -35.73 2.42 -33.39
N ASP A 53 -35.58 3.73 -33.57
CA ASP A 53 -35.29 4.68 -32.47
C ASP A 53 -36.40 4.66 -31.41
N CYS A 54 -37.67 4.61 -31.83
CA CYS A 54 -38.79 4.49 -30.91
C CYS A 54 -38.78 3.17 -30.13
N ILE A 55 -38.54 2.04 -30.81
CA ILE A 55 -38.43 0.73 -30.15
C ILE A 55 -37.27 0.70 -29.14
N TYR A 56 -36.13 1.32 -29.48
CA TYR A 56 -34.96 1.40 -28.61
C TYR A 56 -35.21 2.27 -27.37
N SER A 57 -36.10 3.26 -27.50
CA SER A 57 -36.48 4.17 -26.41
C SER A 57 -37.51 3.58 -25.45
N VAL A 58 -38.08 2.40 -25.73
CA VAL A 58 -39.00 1.73 -24.80
C VAL A 58 -38.21 1.17 -23.63
N GLU A 59 -38.50 1.65 -22.42
CA GLU A 59 -37.75 1.33 -21.20
C GLU A 59 -38.04 -0.09 -20.68
N GLU A 60 -39.28 -0.57 -20.82
CA GLU A 60 -39.74 -1.82 -20.21
C GLU A 60 -39.99 -2.92 -21.25
N ASP A 61 -39.32 -4.07 -21.09
CA ASP A 61 -39.47 -5.22 -21.99
C ASP A 61 -40.93 -5.73 -22.13
N PRO A 62 -41.76 -5.77 -21.05
CA PRO A 62 -43.18 -6.14 -21.19
C PRO A 62 -43.97 -5.24 -22.15
N LYS A 63 -43.59 -3.96 -22.29
CA LYS A 63 -44.26 -3.04 -23.22
C LYS A 63 -43.96 -3.39 -24.68
N LEU A 64 -42.80 -3.99 -24.97
CA LEU A 64 -42.47 -4.47 -26.32
C LEU A 64 -43.35 -5.65 -26.72
N GLU A 65 -43.67 -6.55 -25.80
CA GLU A 65 -44.63 -7.64 -26.04
C GLU A 65 -46.05 -7.11 -26.27
N ILE A 66 -46.45 -6.05 -25.56
CA ILE A 66 -47.75 -5.39 -25.78
C ILE A 66 -47.79 -4.72 -27.17
N ILE A 67 -46.71 -4.07 -27.59
CA ILE A 67 -46.59 -3.49 -28.94
C ILE A 67 -46.73 -4.59 -30.01
N LYS A 68 -46.04 -5.73 -29.83
CA LYS A 68 -46.16 -6.89 -30.73
C LYS A 68 -47.61 -7.39 -30.80
N ASP A 69 -48.24 -7.66 -29.67
CA ASP A 69 -49.63 -8.16 -29.59
C ASP A 69 -50.63 -7.19 -30.26
N ASN A 70 -50.48 -5.89 -30.01
CA ASN A 70 -51.31 -4.87 -30.65
C ASN A 70 -51.10 -4.82 -32.16
N LEU A 71 -49.85 -4.93 -32.63
CA LEU A 71 -49.53 -4.92 -34.05
C LEU A 71 -50.06 -6.16 -34.76
N THR A 72 -49.91 -7.35 -34.16
CA THR A 72 -50.46 -8.61 -34.67
C THR A 72 -51.97 -8.51 -34.87
N LYS A 73 -52.72 -7.97 -33.90
CA LYS A 73 -54.18 -7.78 -34.03
C LYS A 73 -54.58 -6.84 -35.16
N ILE A 74 -53.80 -5.78 -35.39
CA ILE A 74 -54.04 -4.86 -36.51
C ILE A 74 -53.80 -5.57 -37.86
N ILE A 75 -52.81 -6.46 -37.92
CA ILE A 75 -52.48 -7.23 -39.12
C ILE A 75 -53.51 -8.33 -39.39
N GLU A 76 -53.97 -9.04 -38.36
CA GLU A 76 -55.09 -9.98 -38.44
C GLU A 76 -56.31 -9.30 -39.04
N LYS A 77 -56.67 -8.10 -38.54
CA LYS A 77 -57.75 -7.29 -39.09
C LYS A 77 -57.51 -6.88 -40.54
N SER A 78 -56.28 -6.52 -40.91
CA SER A 78 -55.91 -6.21 -42.30
C SER A 78 -56.09 -7.42 -43.22
N ASN A 79 -55.75 -8.62 -42.75
CA ASN A 79 -55.90 -9.85 -43.51
C ASN A 79 -57.37 -10.22 -43.74
N GLU A 80 -58.25 -9.93 -42.77
CA GLU A 80 -59.70 -10.14 -42.86
C GLU A 80 -60.42 -9.09 -43.73
N GLU A 81 -60.09 -7.81 -43.57
CA GLU A 81 -60.86 -6.71 -44.17
C GLU A 81 -60.30 -6.17 -45.50
N SER A 82 -58.99 -6.26 -45.74
CA SER A 82 -58.38 -5.72 -46.96
C SER A 82 -58.48 -6.69 -48.14
N LYS A 83 -58.93 -6.18 -49.29
CA LYS A 83 -58.88 -6.87 -50.60
C LYS A 83 -57.66 -6.48 -51.44
N ASP A 84 -56.89 -5.49 -51.00
CA ASP A 84 -55.72 -4.98 -51.71
C ASP A 84 -54.44 -5.63 -51.17
N GLU A 85 -53.79 -6.40 -52.02
CA GLU A 85 -52.56 -7.13 -51.72
C GLU A 85 -51.38 -6.21 -51.37
N ASN A 86 -51.32 -5.00 -51.95
CA ASN A 86 -50.25 -4.06 -51.67
C ASN A 86 -50.36 -3.47 -50.26
N ILE A 87 -51.58 -3.31 -49.75
CA ILE A 87 -51.83 -2.87 -48.38
C ILE A 87 -51.39 -3.97 -47.41
N LYS A 88 -51.75 -5.23 -47.68
CA LYS A 88 -51.32 -6.39 -46.86
C LYS A 88 -49.80 -6.47 -46.77
N LYS A 89 -49.10 -6.41 -47.91
CA LYS A 89 -47.63 -6.37 -47.95
C LYS A 89 -47.03 -5.18 -47.21
N SER A 90 -47.73 -4.05 -47.13
CA SER A 90 -47.25 -2.88 -46.38
C SER A 90 -47.35 -3.07 -44.88
N PHE A 91 -48.41 -3.73 -44.41
CA PHE A 91 -48.54 -4.16 -43.02
C PHE A 91 -47.49 -5.22 -42.65
N GLU A 92 -47.26 -6.22 -43.49
CA GLU A 92 -46.20 -7.23 -43.30
C GLU A 92 -44.81 -6.58 -43.21
N ARG A 93 -44.47 -5.67 -44.14
CA ARG A 93 -43.21 -4.90 -44.08
C ARG A 93 -43.09 -4.13 -42.77
N PHE A 94 -44.17 -3.55 -42.27
CA PHE A 94 -44.14 -2.81 -41.00
C PHE A 94 -43.90 -3.76 -39.81
N GLU A 95 -44.60 -4.91 -39.79
CA GLU A 95 -44.41 -5.96 -38.79
C GLU A 95 -42.97 -6.46 -38.73
N ASP A 96 -42.43 -6.85 -39.88
CA ASP A 96 -41.07 -7.37 -40.01
C ASP A 96 -40.05 -6.40 -39.43
N HIS A 97 -40.23 -5.11 -39.71
CA HIS A 97 -39.33 -4.08 -39.21
C HIS A 97 -39.46 -3.79 -37.72
N VAL A 98 -40.68 -3.81 -37.16
CA VAL A 98 -40.88 -3.71 -35.71
C VAL A 98 -40.27 -4.93 -35.01
N HIS A 99 -40.53 -6.13 -35.51
CA HIS A 99 -39.99 -7.38 -34.96
C HIS A 99 -38.46 -7.41 -35.02
N LEU A 100 -37.87 -6.99 -36.14
CA LEU A 100 -36.43 -6.90 -36.31
C LEU A 100 -35.81 -5.91 -35.31
N ALA A 101 -36.40 -4.72 -35.16
CA ALA A 101 -35.91 -3.71 -34.21
C ALA A 101 -35.96 -4.24 -32.76
N ILE A 102 -37.02 -4.94 -32.38
CA ILE A 102 -37.14 -5.54 -31.04
C ILE A 102 -36.05 -6.60 -30.83
N THR A 103 -35.89 -7.52 -31.79
CA THR A 103 -34.88 -8.59 -31.73
C THR A 103 -33.46 -8.01 -31.62
N GLN A 104 -33.15 -6.96 -32.38
CA GLN A 104 -31.86 -6.28 -32.34
C GLN A 104 -31.60 -5.63 -30.98
N ARG A 105 -32.59 -4.92 -30.42
CA ARG A 105 -32.52 -4.31 -29.08
C ARG A 105 -32.22 -5.36 -28.01
N GLU A 106 -32.97 -6.46 -28.00
CA GLU A 106 -32.79 -7.56 -27.05
C GLU A 106 -31.39 -8.17 -27.12
N PHE A 107 -30.88 -8.40 -28.34
CA PHE A 107 -29.53 -8.92 -28.56
C PHE A 107 -28.46 -7.95 -28.03
N ILE A 108 -28.60 -6.65 -28.28
CA ILE A 108 -27.69 -5.61 -27.78
C ILE A 108 -27.70 -5.58 -26.25
N LEU A 109 -28.87 -5.50 -25.62
CA LEU A 109 -29.00 -5.42 -24.16
C LEU A 109 -28.41 -6.66 -23.48
N LYS A 110 -28.65 -7.86 -24.03
CA LYS A 110 -28.07 -9.11 -23.54
C LYS A 110 -26.54 -9.09 -23.59
N ASN A 111 -25.96 -8.58 -24.67
CA ASN A 111 -24.52 -8.48 -24.83
C ASN A 111 -23.90 -7.43 -23.90
N VAL A 112 -24.53 -6.27 -23.74
CA VAL A 112 -24.10 -5.23 -22.78
C VAL A 112 -24.10 -5.78 -21.36
N ALA A 113 -25.19 -6.44 -20.93
CA ALA A 113 -25.26 -7.07 -19.61
C ALA A 113 -24.20 -8.18 -19.41
N ALA A 114 -23.87 -8.95 -20.45
CA ALA A 114 -22.78 -9.92 -20.41
C ALA A 114 -21.40 -9.24 -20.30
N LEU A 115 -21.21 -8.12 -21.00
CA LEU A 115 -19.98 -7.34 -20.97
C LEU A 115 -19.76 -6.71 -19.59
N GLU A 116 -20.78 -6.08 -19.02
CA GLU A 116 -20.72 -5.49 -17.68
C GLU A 116 -20.39 -6.50 -16.58
N ARG A 117 -20.89 -7.74 -16.70
CA ARG A 117 -20.54 -8.83 -15.79
C ARG A 117 -19.07 -9.25 -15.89
N LYS A 118 -18.44 -9.06 -17.04
CA LYS A 118 -17.01 -9.34 -17.25
C LYS A 118 -16.10 -8.16 -16.88
N VAL A 119 -16.56 -6.92 -17.09
CA VAL A 119 -15.77 -5.71 -16.82
C VAL A 119 -15.68 -5.40 -15.33
N ARG A 120 -16.79 -5.50 -14.58
CA ARG A 120 -16.80 -5.24 -13.12
C ARG A 120 -15.73 -6.00 -12.32
N PRO A 121 -15.56 -7.33 -12.47
CA PRO A 121 -14.51 -8.05 -11.74
C PRO A 121 -13.10 -7.66 -12.21
N LEU A 122 -12.95 -7.24 -13.47
CA LEU A 122 -11.66 -6.78 -14.00
C LEU A 122 -11.22 -5.47 -13.34
N ASP A 123 -12.13 -4.50 -13.17
CA ASP A 123 -11.85 -3.24 -12.48
C ASP A 123 -11.43 -3.47 -11.02
N ILE A 124 -12.10 -4.40 -10.33
CA ILE A 124 -11.75 -4.80 -8.97
C ILE A 124 -10.34 -5.43 -8.96
N ALA A 125 -10.07 -6.37 -9.86
CA ALA A 125 -8.76 -7.02 -9.98
C ALA A 125 -7.63 -6.02 -10.27
N VAL A 126 -7.85 -5.06 -11.17
CA VAL A 126 -6.89 -4.00 -11.50
C VAL A 126 -6.63 -3.11 -10.28
N LYS A 127 -7.69 -2.73 -9.54
CA LYS A 127 -7.56 -1.90 -8.33
C LYS A 127 -6.78 -2.63 -7.24
N ASP A 128 -7.04 -3.91 -7.03
CA ASP A 128 -6.33 -4.70 -6.02
C ASP A 128 -4.88 -5.00 -6.43
N ALA A 129 -4.61 -5.29 -7.71
CA ALA A 129 -3.25 -5.40 -8.23
C ALA A 129 -2.47 -4.09 -8.02
N SER A 130 -3.09 -2.93 -8.29
CA SER A 130 -2.47 -1.62 -8.04
C SER A 130 -2.12 -1.39 -6.57
N LYS A 131 -3.01 -1.79 -5.64
CA LYS A 131 -2.72 -1.74 -4.19
C LYS A 131 -1.55 -2.64 -3.82
N GLN A 132 -1.54 -3.88 -4.30
CA GLN A 132 -0.44 -4.83 -4.03
C GLN A 132 0.89 -4.29 -4.54
N VAL A 133 0.93 -3.73 -5.75
CA VAL A 133 2.14 -3.08 -6.29
C VAL A 133 2.61 -1.93 -5.40
N LYS A 134 1.70 -1.07 -4.91
CA LYS A 134 2.06 0.02 -3.99
C LYS A 134 2.64 -0.52 -2.67
N LEU A 135 2.08 -1.59 -2.13
CA LEU A 135 2.60 -2.26 -0.92
C LEU A 135 4.00 -2.84 -1.17
N ILE A 136 4.21 -3.49 -2.31
CA ILE A 136 5.52 -4.03 -2.71
C ILE A 136 6.55 -2.90 -2.85
N ILE A 137 6.19 -1.77 -3.50
CA ILE A 137 7.09 -0.62 -3.65
C ILE A 137 7.49 -0.05 -2.29
N ARG A 138 6.53 0.11 -1.37
CA ARG A 138 6.82 0.57 0.00
C ARG A 138 7.71 -0.41 0.76
N SER A 139 7.42 -1.71 0.66
CA SER A 139 8.23 -2.76 1.29
C SER A 139 9.66 -2.75 0.75
N LYS A 140 9.84 -2.64 -0.58
CA LYS A 140 11.16 -2.50 -1.20
C LYS A 140 11.91 -1.27 -0.67
N ALA A 141 11.26 -0.11 -0.61
CA ALA A 141 11.88 1.10 -0.08
C ALA A 141 12.34 0.93 1.38
N LYS A 142 11.52 0.29 2.23
CA LYS A 142 11.89 -0.05 3.61
C LYS A 142 13.11 -0.98 3.65
N ILE A 143 13.09 -2.05 2.87
CA ILE A 143 14.19 -3.02 2.78
C ILE A 143 15.50 -2.34 2.33
N TYR A 144 15.46 -1.45 1.33
CA TYR A 144 16.66 -0.71 0.91
C TYR A 144 17.21 0.19 2.02
N ALA A 145 16.34 0.88 2.77
CA ALA A 145 16.76 1.69 3.91
C ALA A 145 17.40 0.84 5.01
N GLU A 146 16.84 -0.34 5.30
CA GLU A 146 17.42 -1.31 6.24
C GLU A 146 18.78 -1.82 5.75
N PHE A 147 18.93 -2.16 4.46
CA PHE A 147 20.21 -2.56 3.89
C PHE A 147 21.28 -1.46 3.97
N VAL A 148 20.93 -0.21 3.64
CA VAL A 148 21.84 0.93 3.77
C VAL A 148 22.25 1.13 5.22
N SER A 149 21.33 0.95 6.17
CA SER A 149 21.61 1.05 7.59
C SER A 149 22.57 -0.05 8.07
N ILE A 150 22.33 -1.31 7.69
CA ILE A 150 23.21 -2.45 7.99
C ILE A 150 24.60 -2.22 7.37
N LEU A 151 24.66 -1.73 6.13
CA LEU A 151 25.93 -1.42 5.47
C LEU A 151 26.69 -0.34 6.22
N GLY A 152 26.03 0.74 6.63
CA GLY A 152 26.63 1.82 7.42
C GLY A 152 27.21 1.32 8.76
N ILE A 153 26.50 0.43 9.45
CA ILE A 153 26.99 -0.21 10.67
C ILE A 153 28.22 -1.07 10.37
N PHE A 154 28.16 -1.92 9.34
CA PHE A 154 29.27 -2.78 8.96
C PHE A 154 30.52 -1.97 8.61
N THR A 155 30.37 -0.91 7.82
CA THR A 155 31.46 0.03 7.50
C THR A 155 32.03 0.67 8.76
N GLY A 156 31.20 1.12 9.69
CA GLY A 156 31.64 1.67 10.98
C GLY A 156 32.44 0.66 11.81
N ILE A 157 32.00 -0.60 11.87
CA ILE A 157 32.71 -1.66 12.58
C ILE A 157 34.06 -1.93 11.92
N VAL A 158 34.12 -2.08 10.60
CA VAL A 158 35.37 -2.34 9.86
C VAL A 158 36.37 -1.20 10.06
N ILE A 159 35.94 0.06 9.93
CA ILE A 159 36.81 1.22 10.17
C ILE A 159 37.30 1.24 11.62
N GLY A 160 36.41 1.02 12.59
CA GLY A 160 36.76 0.97 14.01
C GLY A 160 37.76 -0.14 14.33
N VAL A 161 37.56 -1.34 13.81
CA VAL A 161 38.47 -2.49 14.00
C VAL A 161 39.82 -2.22 13.33
N MET A 162 39.85 -1.77 12.07
CA MET A 162 41.09 -1.49 11.36
C MET A 162 41.89 -0.37 12.02
N GLY A 163 41.22 0.70 12.46
CA GLY A 163 41.86 1.78 13.22
C GLY A 163 42.39 1.31 14.57
N SER A 164 41.66 0.43 15.26
CA SER A 164 42.12 -0.17 16.52
C SER A 164 43.35 -1.06 16.32
N LEU A 165 43.41 -1.86 15.25
CA LEU A 165 44.55 -2.73 14.93
C LEU A 165 45.81 -1.92 14.63
N GLN A 166 45.68 -0.82 13.87
CA GLN A 166 46.79 0.10 13.61
C GLN A 166 47.31 0.73 14.91
N THR A 167 46.39 1.14 15.80
CA THR A 167 46.76 1.72 17.10
C THR A 167 47.48 0.72 17.99
N ILE A 168 46.97 -0.52 18.06
CA ILE A 168 47.61 -1.62 18.81
C ILE A 168 49.01 -1.90 18.26
N SER A 169 49.16 -1.97 16.93
CA SER A 169 50.46 -2.17 16.27
C SER A 169 51.46 -1.06 16.63
N SER A 170 51.01 0.20 16.63
CA SER A 170 51.83 1.35 17.02
C SER A 170 52.25 1.31 18.49
N VAL A 171 51.38 0.84 19.39
CA VAL A 171 51.73 0.66 20.81
C VAL A 171 52.82 -0.41 20.96
N PHE A 172 52.70 -1.55 20.26
CA PHE A 172 53.72 -2.60 20.30
C PHE A 172 55.06 -2.17 19.70
N SER A 173 55.08 -1.35 18.63
CA SER A 173 56.33 -0.88 18.03
C SER A 173 57.11 0.09 18.93
N HIS A 174 56.46 0.72 19.90
CA HIS A 174 57.07 1.70 20.81
C HIS A 174 57.23 1.19 22.26
N ILE A 175 56.99 -0.10 22.51
CA ILE A 175 57.00 -0.69 23.86
C ILE A 175 58.35 -0.55 24.57
N ASN A 176 59.46 -0.58 23.81
CA ASN A 176 60.81 -0.47 24.34
C ASN A 176 61.35 0.96 24.41
N SER A 177 60.73 1.91 23.71
CA SER A 177 61.25 3.28 23.55
C SER A 177 60.49 4.34 24.36
N VAL A 178 59.27 4.03 24.81
CA VAL A 178 58.40 4.97 25.54
C VAL A 178 58.21 4.50 26.99
N PRO A 179 58.24 5.39 27.99
CA PRO A 179 57.96 5.03 29.38
C PRO A 179 56.63 4.30 29.55
N THR A 180 56.63 3.22 30.32
CA THR A 180 55.47 2.31 30.49
C THR A 180 54.20 3.05 30.95
N GLY A 181 54.31 4.06 31.82
CA GLY A 181 53.15 4.85 32.27
C GLY A 181 52.46 5.62 31.14
N LYS A 182 53.24 6.23 30.24
CA LYS A 182 52.72 6.96 29.06
C LYS A 182 52.05 6.01 28.08
N LEU A 183 52.66 4.84 27.86
CA LEU A 183 52.13 3.79 26.98
C LEU A 183 50.83 3.19 27.54
N LEU A 184 50.76 2.96 28.85
CA LEU A 184 49.58 2.47 29.54
C LEU A 184 48.42 3.47 29.51
N ALA A 185 48.70 4.77 29.75
CA ALA A 185 47.68 5.82 29.67
C ALA A 185 47.15 6.01 28.24
N PHE A 186 48.04 6.02 27.24
CA PHE A 186 47.62 6.16 25.83
C PHE A 186 46.84 4.95 25.33
N SER A 187 47.31 3.73 25.60
CA SER A 187 46.62 2.50 25.18
C SER A 187 45.24 2.34 25.83
N SER A 188 45.11 2.60 27.14
CA SER A 188 43.83 2.54 27.84
C SER A 188 42.82 3.56 27.31
N LEU A 189 43.25 4.79 26.99
CA LEU A 189 42.40 5.81 26.38
C LEU A 189 41.89 5.41 24.99
N THR A 190 42.79 4.88 24.14
CA THR A 190 42.41 4.41 22.79
C THR A 190 41.47 3.20 22.86
N ALA A 191 41.73 2.24 23.74
CA ALA A 191 40.86 1.08 23.97
C ALA A 191 39.46 1.49 24.46
N MET A 192 39.37 2.51 25.32
CA MET A 192 38.10 3.06 25.81
C MET A 192 37.29 3.69 24.66
N GLY A 193 37.97 4.39 23.74
CA GLY A 193 37.36 4.92 22.52
C GLY A 193 36.81 3.82 21.61
N VAL A 194 37.61 2.78 21.34
CA VAL A 194 37.20 1.65 20.48
C VAL A 194 36.00 0.90 21.07
N ILE A 195 36.05 0.55 22.36
CA ILE A 195 34.93 -0.14 23.04
C ILE A 195 33.66 0.72 23.03
N THR A 196 33.79 2.04 23.17
CA THR A 196 32.65 2.97 23.11
C THR A 196 32.04 3.05 21.71
N ILE A 197 32.87 3.10 20.67
CA ILE A 197 32.38 3.08 19.28
C ILE A 197 31.66 1.76 18.98
N ILE A 198 32.24 0.61 19.37
CA ILE A 198 31.61 -0.70 19.17
C ILE A 198 30.29 -0.79 19.94
N PHE A 199 30.25 -0.34 21.19
CA PHE A 199 29.02 -0.32 21.99
C PHE A 199 27.93 0.56 21.36
N LEU A 200 28.29 1.75 20.87
CA LEU A 200 27.36 2.64 20.18
C LEU A 200 26.79 1.98 18.92
N LEU A 201 27.64 1.36 18.10
CA LEU A 201 27.23 0.65 16.89
C LEU A 201 26.29 -0.52 17.21
N MET A 202 26.63 -1.34 18.22
CA MET A 202 25.76 -2.44 18.67
C MET A 202 24.42 -1.96 19.21
N LYS A 203 24.40 -0.84 19.94
CA LYS A 203 23.15 -0.22 20.43
C LYS A 203 22.31 0.34 19.29
N LEU A 204 22.95 0.91 18.26
CA LEU A 204 22.25 1.35 17.05
C LEU A 204 21.62 0.16 16.31
N VAL A 205 22.34 -0.95 16.15
CA VAL A 205 21.78 -2.20 15.60
C VAL A 205 20.57 -2.65 16.41
N SER A 206 20.71 -2.76 17.73
CA SER A 206 19.63 -3.20 18.61
C SER A 206 18.41 -2.29 18.53
N ASN A 207 18.61 -0.97 18.45
CA ASN A 207 17.51 -0.02 18.31
C ASN A 207 16.80 -0.15 16.95
N ILE A 208 17.53 -0.36 15.86
CA ILE A 208 16.93 -0.60 14.54
C ILE A 208 16.07 -1.87 14.59
N VAL A 209 16.58 -2.95 15.19
CA VAL A 209 15.85 -4.22 15.35
C VAL A 209 14.57 -4.03 16.17
N VAL A 210 14.65 -3.37 17.32
CA VAL A 210 13.48 -3.10 18.19
C VAL A 210 12.41 -2.27 17.48
N ILE A 211 12.82 -1.24 16.73
CA ILE A 211 11.90 -0.41 15.93
C ILE A 211 11.26 -1.24 14.80
N THR A 212 12.00 -2.13 14.16
CA THR A 212 11.49 -2.99 13.09
C THR A 212 10.42 -3.99 13.59
N PHE A 213 10.49 -4.40 14.86
CA PHE A 213 9.56 -5.37 15.47
C PHE A 213 8.50 -4.75 16.39
N GLU A 214 8.38 -3.41 16.43
CA GLU A 214 7.39 -2.68 17.26
C GLU A 214 7.36 -3.14 18.74
N GLU A 215 8.50 -3.54 19.29
CA GLU A 215 8.60 -3.87 20.71
C GLU A 215 8.58 -2.57 21.55
N GLU A 216 7.76 -2.55 22.62
CA GLU A 216 7.70 -1.41 23.53
C GLU A 216 9.06 -1.16 24.20
N ILE A 217 9.59 0.06 24.07
CA ILE A 217 10.84 0.44 24.76
C ILE A 217 10.53 0.55 26.26
N PRO A 218 11.06 -0.34 27.12
CA PRO A 218 10.75 -0.30 28.54
C PRO A 218 11.28 1.00 29.15
N LYS A 219 10.43 1.67 29.94
CA LYS A 219 10.73 2.93 30.62
C LYS A 219 11.77 2.67 31.73
N SER A 220 13.05 2.81 31.40
CA SER A 220 14.14 2.40 32.29
C SER A 220 14.73 3.56 33.10
N SER A 221 14.89 3.35 34.41
CA SER A 221 15.74 4.20 35.27
C SER A 221 17.22 4.06 34.88
N LEU A 222 18.08 5.03 35.26
CA LEU A 222 19.52 4.97 34.97
C LEU A 222 20.18 3.67 35.48
N ARG A 223 19.70 3.14 36.60
CA ARG A 223 20.21 1.87 37.18
C ARG A 223 19.90 0.68 36.29
N ALA A 224 18.68 0.57 35.77
CA ALA A 224 18.29 -0.50 34.85
C ALA A 224 19.10 -0.48 33.54
N VAL A 225 19.41 0.71 33.01
CA VAL A 225 20.28 0.84 31.81
C VAL A 225 21.69 0.34 32.08
N ILE A 226 22.23 0.62 33.27
CA ILE A 226 23.57 0.20 33.69
C ILE A 226 23.60 -1.30 33.94
N ALA A 227 22.63 -1.86 34.66
CA ALA A 227 22.52 -3.30 34.93
C ALA A 227 22.39 -4.11 33.63
N ARG A 228 21.58 -3.63 32.68
CA ARG A 228 21.42 -4.28 31.37
C ARG A 228 22.73 -4.33 30.57
N ASN A 229 23.53 -3.28 30.64
CA ASN A 229 24.80 -3.15 29.90
C ASN A 229 26.03 -3.33 30.81
N TYR A 230 25.92 -4.14 31.86
CA TYR A 230 26.94 -4.22 32.91
C TYR A 230 28.34 -4.56 32.38
N VAL A 231 28.44 -5.37 31.32
CA VAL A 231 29.73 -5.74 30.69
C VAL A 231 30.46 -4.51 30.16
N TYR A 232 29.77 -3.63 29.43
CA TYR A 232 30.37 -2.40 28.89
C TYR A 232 30.84 -1.45 30.00
N PHE A 233 29.99 -1.24 31.02
CA PHE A 233 30.33 -0.39 32.16
C PHE A 233 31.52 -0.95 32.95
N MET A 234 31.57 -2.27 33.15
CA MET A 234 32.73 -2.95 33.74
C MET A 234 34.00 -2.75 32.92
N SER A 235 33.93 -2.92 31.60
CA SER A 235 35.09 -2.71 30.72
C SER A 235 35.61 -1.28 30.77
N ILE A 236 34.75 -0.27 30.79
CA ILE A 236 35.17 1.12 30.94
C ILE A 236 35.81 1.39 32.30
N LEU A 237 35.23 0.88 33.38
CA LEU A 237 35.79 1.06 34.73
C LEU A 237 37.19 0.45 34.85
N VAL A 238 37.42 -0.74 34.28
CA VAL A 238 38.73 -1.38 34.25
C VAL A 238 39.73 -0.57 33.42
N LEU A 239 39.33 -0.08 32.24
CA LEU A 239 40.22 0.74 31.40
C LEU A 239 40.52 2.11 32.02
N PHE A 240 39.54 2.72 32.70
CA PHE A 240 39.72 3.96 33.42
C PHE A 240 40.69 3.80 34.60
N TYR A 241 40.66 2.65 35.28
CA TYR A 241 41.67 2.30 36.27
C TYR A 241 43.08 2.23 35.66
N PHE A 242 43.26 1.54 34.53
CA PHE A 242 44.57 1.51 33.85
C PHE A 242 45.04 2.88 33.39
N PHE A 243 44.12 3.77 33.01
CA PHE A 243 44.43 5.16 32.68
C PHE A 243 44.96 5.93 33.89
N ILE A 244 44.28 5.84 35.05
CA ILE A 244 44.74 6.46 36.30
C ILE A 244 46.09 5.87 36.72
N LEU A 245 46.26 4.55 36.67
CA LEU A 245 47.51 3.89 37.02
C LEU A 245 48.66 4.36 36.13
N GLY A 246 48.43 4.45 34.81
CA GLY A 246 49.41 4.99 33.86
C GLY A 246 49.76 6.45 34.13
N GLY A 247 48.75 7.26 34.48
CA GLY A 247 48.91 8.66 34.86
C GLY A 247 49.73 8.85 36.14
N VAL A 248 49.44 8.07 37.19
CA VAL A 248 50.20 8.08 38.45
C VAL A 248 51.64 7.63 38.22
N LEU A 249 51.89 6.65 37.35
CA LEU A 249 53.25 6.19 37.06
C LEU A 249 54.08 7.23 36.29
N TYR A 250 53.43 8.06 35.47
CA TYR A 250 54.11 9.00 34.57
C TYR A 250 54.21 10.44 35.10
N PHE A 251 53.16 10.98 35.71
CA PHE A 251 53.11 12.38 36.17
C PHE A 251 53.39 12.48 37.67
N ASP A 252 54.53 13.08 38.03
CA ASP A 252 54.88 13.31 39.44
C ASP A 252 53.89 14.22 40.16
N GLY A 253 53.33 15.23 39.49
CA GLY A 253 52.27 16.07 40.07
C GLY A 253 50.97 15.31 40.39
N LEU A 254 50.70 14.19 39.70
CA LEU A 254 49.58 13.31 40.03
C LEU A 254 49.92 12.46 41.26
N LYS A 255 51.17 11.99 41.38
CA LYS A 255 51.66 11.33 42.60
C LYS A 255 51.54 12.25 43.81
N ASP A 256 51.89 13.53 43.65
CA ASP A 256 51.79 14.54 44.70
C ASP A 256 50.33 14.86 45.08
N PHE A 257 49.41 14.92 44.10
CA PHE A 257 47.98 15.07 44.40
C PHE A 257 47.45 13.88 45.22
N PHE A 258 47.78 12.64 44.83
CA PHE A 258 47.39 11.45 45.58
C PHE A 258 48.11 11.35 46.94
N SER A 259 49.32 11.89 47.07
CA SER A 259 50.05 11.96 48.35
C SER A 259 49.37 12.89 49.36
N VAL A 260 48.85 14.03 48.89
CA VAL A 260 48.07 14.97 49.71
C VAL A 260 46.73 14.36 50.13
N LEU A 261 46.08 13.59 49.26
CA LEU A 261 44.76 13.02 49.53
C LEU A 261 44.80 11.80 50.47
N PHE A 262 45.85 10.96 50.37
CA PHE A 262 45.90 9.65 51.04
C PHE A 262 47.13 9.42 51.95
N GLY A 263 48.10 10.35 51.99
CA GLY A 263 49.32 10.24 52.80
C GLY A 263 50.39 9.30 52.24
N ASN A 264 51.67 9.60 52.50
CA ASN A 264 52.81 8.76 52.11
C ASN A 264 53.16 7.78 53.26
N PRO A 265 53.43 6.48 53.02
CA PRO A 265 53.77 5.78 51.77
C PRO A 265 52.62 4.95 51.15
N VAL A 266 51.35 5.27 51.46
CA VAL A 266 50.19 4.40 51.18
C VAL A 266 49.69 4.51 49.72
N ILE A 267 50.25 5.45 48.94
CA ILE A 267 49.85 5.82 47.57
C ILE A 267 49.87 4.65 46.58
N PRO A 268 50.98 3.89 46.39
CA PRO A 268 50.97 2.77 45.46
C PRO A 268 50.06 1.65 45.94
N PHE A 269 49.92 1.44 47.26
CA PHE A 269 49.12 0.33 47.79
C PHE A 269 47.62 0.57 47.65
N ILE A 270 47.12 1.77 47.94
CA ILE A 270 45.69 2.11 47.82
C ILE A 270 45.26 2.08 46.35
N VAL A 271 46.05 2.68 45.44
CA VAL A 271 45.70 2.70 44.02
C VAL A 271 45.70 1.28 43.44
N ILE A 272 46.70 0.45 43.78
CA ILE A 272 46.84 -0.91 43.23
C ILE A 272 45.83 -1.90 43.84
N VAL A 273 45.45 -1.76 45.12
CA VAL A 273 44.63 -2.77 45.83
C VAL A 273 43.19 -2.32 46.06
N ALA A 274 42.96 -1.07 46.47
CA ALA A 274 41.62 -0.61 46.83
C ALA A 274 40.73 -0.39 45.61
N ILE A 275 41.26 0.16 44.52
CA ILE A 275 40.47 0.46 43.31
C ILE A 275 39.97 -0.83 42.63
N PRO A 276 40.77 -1.90 42.44
CA PRO A 276 40.27 -3.17 41.90
C PRO A 276 39.22 -3.84 42.81
N LEU A 277 39.36 -3.74 44.13
CA LEU A 277 38.36 -4.25 45.08
C LEU A 277 37.02 -3.51 44.95
N VAL A 278 37.04 -2.20 44.76
CA VAL A 278 35.84 -1.40 44.52
C VAL A 278 35.19 -1.78 43.19
N ILE A 279 35.97 -1.94 42.12
CA ILE A 279 35.47 -2.38 40.81
C ILE A 279 34.81 -3.78 40.93
N PHE A 280 35.45 -4.71 41.63
CA PHE A 280 34.90 -6.05 41.87
C PHE A 280 33.58 -6.03 42.66
N ASN A 281 33.49 -5.21 43.71
CA ASN A 281 32.27 -5.05 44.50
C ASN A 281 31.12 -4.44 43.69
N ILE A 282 31.41 -3.43 42.86
CA ILE A 282 30.42 -2.84 41.95
C ILE A 282 29.97 -3.88 40.91
N GLY A 283 30.90 -4.70 40.40
CA GLY A 283 30.58 -5.79 39.46
C GLY A 283 29.68 -6.84 40.07
N TYR A 284 29.99 -7.29 41.28
CA TYR A 284 29.16 -8.22 42.02
C TYR A 284 27.76 -7.66 42.28
N PHE A 285 27.64 -6.39 42.67
CA PHE A 285 26.37 -5.72 42.89
C PHE A 285 25.51 -5.66 41.61
N LEU A 286 26.10 -5.25 40.49
CA LEU A 286 25.38 -5.14 39.20
C LEU A 286 24.95 -6.51 38.64
N ILE A 287 25.76 -7.56 38.82
CA ILE A 287 25.39 -8.94 38.42
C ILE A 287 24.23 -9.46 39.27
N LYS A 288 24.24 -9.16 40.58
CA LYS A 288 23.15 -9.56 41.49
C LYS A 288 21.85 -8.84 41.15
N GLU A 289 21.91 -7.55 40.82
CA GLU A 289 20.75 -6.75 40.41
C GLU A 289 20.13 -7.29 39.11
N LYS A 290 20.94 -7.64 38.11
CA LYS A 290 20.47 -8.29 36.87
C LYS A 290 19.74 -9.62 37.11
N LYS A 291 20.09 -10.38 38.15
CA LYS A 291 19.44 -11.67 38.45
C LYS A 291 18.07 -11.52 39.12
N ASN A 292 17.75 -10.31 39.59
CA ASN A 292 16.51 -9.99 40.28
C ASN A 292 15.49 -9.22 39.40
N GLU A 293 15.87 -8.84 38.18
CA GLU A 293 14.96 -8.40 37.09
C GLU A 293 14.56 -9.60 36.22
#